data_AF-A0A3D2L4E7-F1
#
_entry.id   AF-A0A3D2L4E7-F1
#
_cell.length_a   1.000
_cell.length_b   1.000
_cell.length_c   1.000
_cell.angle_alpha   90.00
_cell.angle_beta   90.00
_cell.angle_gamma   90.00
#
_symmetry.space_group_name_H-M   'P 1'
#
loop_
_entity.id
_entity.type
_entity.pdbx_description
1 polymer ?
#
loop_
_entity_poly.entity_id
_entity_poly.type
_entity_poly.pdbx_seq_one_letter_code
_entity_poly.pdbx_strand_id
1 'polypeptide(L)'
;MLKIALGEFGPAAIAEWMRALGVEATIGPTGRVFPVQMKASPLLRAWLARLQSHGVQLHTRHRWAGWSDDFDMIFDTPEGPISVQSDTQIFALGGGSWKRLGSDGSWPSVFAERGIHTEPFRPSNCGFIVDWSDRVR
;
A
#
# COMPACT_ATOMS: atom_id res chain seq x y z
N MET A 1 14.31 -2.81 12.80
CA MET A 1 12.85 -2.70 13.00
C MET A 1 12.07 -3.43 11.91
N LEU A 2 12.13 -3.03 10.63
CA LEU A 2 11.35 -3.68 9.56
C LEU A 2 11.63 -5.18 9.39
N LYS A 3 12.91 -5.60 9.44
CA LYS A 3 13.30 -7.02 9.36
C LYS A 3 12.68 -7.88 10.48
N ILE A 4 12.50 -7.32 11.67
CA ILE A 4 11.91 -8.03 12.82
C ILE A 4 10.40 -8.17 12.59
N ALA A 5 9.72 -7.08 12.27
CA ALA A 5 8.28 -7.11 11.96
C ALA A 5 7.94 -8.08 10.82
N LEU A 6 8.76 -8.12 9.76
CA LEU A 6 8.59 -9.07 8.65
C LEU A 6 8.91 -10.53 9.04
N GLY A 7 9.77 -10.74 10.04
CA GLY A 7 10.05 -12.07 10.58
C GLY A 7 8.91 -12.59 11.46
N GLU A 8 8.29 -11.71 12.24
CA GLU A 8 7.16 -12.04 13.12
C GLU A 8 5.85 -12.26 12.34
N PHE A 9 5.66 -11.57 11.21
CA PHE A 9 4.49 -11.71 10.35
C PHE A 9 4.84 -12.36 8.99
N GLY A 10 5.29 -13.61 9.05
CA GLY A 10 5.72 -14.39 7.87
C GLY A 10 4.58 -15.09 7.10
N PRO A 11 4.91 -15.95 6.12
CA PRO A 11 3.94 -16.65 5.25
C PRO A 11 2.86 -17.43 6.02
N ALA A 12 3.22 -18.08 7.12
CA ALA A 12 2.26 -18.81 7.95
C ALA A 12 1.23 -17.88 8.60
N ALA A 13 1.66 -16.71 9.10
CA ALA A 13 0.76 -15.71 9.67
C ALA A 13 -0.18 -15.11 8.62
N ILE A 14 0.31 -14.88 7.39
CA ILE A 14 -0.53 -14.44 6.28
C ILE A 14 -1.57 -15.50 5.91
N ALA A 15 -1.17 -16.77 5.81
CA ALA A 15 -2.09 -17.86 5.50
C ALA A 15 -3.18 -18.02 6.58
N GLU A 16 -2.80 -17.92 7.86
CA GLU A 16 -3.75 -17.95 8.97
C GLU A 16 -4.70 -16.75 8.95
N TRP A 17 -4.16 -15.55 8.69
CA TRP A 17 -4.98 -14.35 8.53
C TRP A 17 -6.00 -14.48 7.39
N MET A 18 -5.61 -15.10 6.26
CA MET A 18 -6.54 -15.38 5.16
C MET A 18 -7.63 -16.38 5.57
N ARG A 19 -7.28 -17.47 6.28
CA ARG A 19 -8.26 -18.46 6.77
C ARG A 19 -9.24 -17.85 7.77
N ALA A 20 -8.76 -16.98 8.67
CA ALA A 20 -9.61 -16.24 9.60
C ALA A 20 -10.59 -15.28 8.90
N LEU A 21 -10.34 -14.93 7.62
CA LEU A 21 -11.25 -14.18 6.75
C LEU A 21 -12.10 -15.09 5.84
N GLY A 22 -12.08 -16.41 6.06
CA GLY A 22 -12.82 -17.39 5.27
C GLY A 22 -12.21 -17.68 3.90
N VAL A 23 -10.93 -17.35 3.69
CA VAL A 23 -10.23 -17.61 2.43
C VAL A 23 -9.14 -18.65 2.63
N GLU A 24 -9.35 -19.83 2.07
CA GLU A 24 -8.33 -20.88 2.06
C GLU A 24 -7.06 -20.44 1.32
N ALA A 25 -5.91 -20.78 1.89
CA ALA A 25 -4.60 -20.34 1.44
C ALA A 25 -3.62 -21.51 1.28
N THR A 26 -2.76 -21.42 0.27
CA THR A 26 -1.64 -22.33 0.04
C THR A 26 -0.32 -21.57 0.09
N ILE A 27 0.70 -22.19 0.68
CA ILE A 27 2.07 -21.65 0.70
C ILE A 27 2.90 -22.45 -0.30
N GLY A 28 3.43 -21.76 -1.32
CA GLY A 28 4.29 -22.37 -2.33
C GLY A 28 5.72 -22.60 -1.83
N PRO A 29 6.56 -23.34 -2.58
CA PRO A 29 7.92 -23.67 -2.18
C PRO A 29 8.83 -22.46 -1.93
N THR A 30 8.52 -21.31 -2.54
CA THR A 30 9.25 -20.05 -2.36
C THR A 30 8.68 -19.18 -1.24
N GLY A 31 7.79 -19.71 -0.39
CA GLY A 31 7.11 -18.95 0.68
C GLY A 31 5.99 -18.01 0.21
N ARG A 32 5.68 -17.97 -1.09
CA ARG A 32 4.57 -17.16 -1.63
C ARG A 32 3.24 -17.76 -1.20
N VAL A 33 2.33 -16.92 -0.72
CA VAL A 33 0.99 -17.32 -0.27
C VAL A 33 -0.04 -16.93 -1.32
N PHE A 34 -0.92 -17.87 -1.68
CA PHE A 34 -1.98 -17.66 -2.65
C PHE A 34 -3.33 -18.14 -2.12
N PRO A 35 -4.45 -17.50 -2.49
CA PRO A 35 -5.77 -18.07 -2.28
C PRO A 35 -5.91 -19.34 -3.11
N VAL A 36 -6.50 -20.40 -2.56
CA VAL A 36 -6.78 -21.64 -3.33
C VAL A 36 -7.64 -21.33 -4.56
N GLN A 37 -8.61 -20.42 -4.42
CA GLN A 37 -9.51 -20.00 -5.49
C GLN A 37 -8.84 -19.08 -6.52
N MET A 38 -7.58 -18.68 -6.31
CA MET A 38 -6.81 -17.77 -7.17
C MET A 38 -7.53 -16.45 -7.50
N LYS A 39 -8.31 -15.93 -6.54
CA LYS A 39 -9.04 -14.66 -6.63
C LYS A 39 -8.78 -13.80 -5.41
N ALA A 40 -8.40 -12.54 -5.64
CA ALA A 40 -8.13 -11.58 -4.56
C ALA A 40 -9.41 -10.91 -4.00
N SER A 41 -10.44 -10.75 -4.83
CA SER A 41 -11.65 -9.99 -4.46
C SER A 41 -12.38 -10.53 -3.21
N PRO A 42 -12.53 -11.86 -3.00
CA PRO A 42 -13.15 -12.37 -1.77
C PRO A 42 -12.40 -11.96 -0.50
N LEU A 43 -11.06 -12.06 -0.52
CA LEU A 43 -10.22 -11.68 0.61
C LEU A 43 -10.36 -10.19 0.95
N LEU A 44 -10.31 -9.33 -0.07
CA LEU A 44 -10.46 -7.88 0.12
C LEU A 44 -11.82 -7.54 0.75
N ARG A 45 -12.92 -8.11 0.23
CA ARG A 45 -14.27 -7.85 0.79
C ARG A 45 -14.39 -8.31 2.24
N ALA A 46 -13.91 -9.52 2.55
CA ALA A 46 -13.94 -10.04 3.92
C ALA A 46 -13.11 -9.17 4.86
N TRP A 47 -11.94 -8.71 4.41
CA TRP A 47 -11.09 -7.83 5.20
C TRP A 47 -11.74 -6.47 5.46
N LEU A 48 -12.30 -5.82 4.43
CA LEU A 48 -13.00 -4.55 4.59
C LEU A 48 -14.20 -4.66 5.55
N ALA A 49 -14.98 -5.74 5.45
CA ALA A 49 -16.07 -6.01 6.38
C ALA A 49 -15.58 -6.17 7.83
N ARG A 50 -14.47 -6.89 8.04
CA ARG A 50 -13.86 -7.03 9.38
C ARG A 50 -13.38 -5.69 9.94
N LEU A 51 -12.78 -4.83 9.12
CA LEU A 51 -12.37 -3.50 9.54
C LEU A 51 -13.57 -2.66 9.97
N GLN A 52 -14.64 -2.66 9.17
CA GLN A 52 -15.88 -1.97 9.50
C GLN A 52 -16.53 -2.48 10.78
N SER A 53 -16.51 -3.80 11.05
CA SER A 53 -17.03 -4.36 12.31
C SER A 53 -16.21 -3.95 13.54
N HIS A 54 -14.97 -3.50 13.35
CA HIS A 54 -14.13 -2.92 14.41
C HIS A 54 -14.22 -1.39 14.48
N GLY A 55 -15.16 -0.77 13.77
CA GLY A 55 -15.40 0.68 13.81
C GLY A 55 -14.48 1.50 12.90
N VAL A 56 -13.71 0.86 12.02
CA VAL A 56 -12.88 1.59 11.05
C VAL A 56 -13.78 2.29 10.03
N GLN A 57 -13.59 3.60 9.88
CA GLN A 57 -14.26 4.42 8.87
C GLN A 57 -13.39 4.54 7.63
N LEU A 58 -13.97 4.30 6.46
CA LEU A 58 -13.26 4.34 5.17
C LEU A 58 -13.76 5.52 4.35
N HIS A 59 -12.89 6.52 4.19
CA HIS A 59 -13.16 7.71 3.39
C HIS A 59 -12.58 7.55 1.98
N THR A 60 -13.40 7.06 1.05
CA THR A 60 -13.00 6.99 -0.37
C THR A 60 -13.09 8.37 -1.02
N ARG A 61 -12.36 8.59 -2.13
CA ARG A 61 -12.29 9.90 -2.82
C ARG A 61 -11.72 11.04 -1.96
N HIS A 62 -10.94 10.71 -0.94
CA HIS A 62 -10.20 11.67 -0.13
C HIS A 62 -8.72 11.52 -0.49
N ARG A 63 -8.17 12.50 -1.21
CA ARG A 63 -6.75 12.52 -1.57
C ARG A 63 -6.00 13.34 -0.55
N TRP A 64 -5.06 12.73 0.15
CA TRP A 64 -4.17 13.46 1.04
C TRP A 64 -3.31 14.45 0.24
N ALA A 65 -3.32 15.72 0.65
CA ALA A 65 -2.64 16.83 -0.01
C ALA A 65 -1.46 17.39 0.82
N GLY A 66 -1.17 16.79 1.97
CA GLY A 66 -0.13 17.24 2.88
C GLY A 66 -0.68 17.62 4.25
N TRP A 67 0.07 18.48 4.93
CA TRP A 67 -0.25 18.93 6.28
C TRP A 67 -0.53 20.43 6.32
N SER A 68 -1.39 20.85 7.24
CA SER A 68 -1.46 22.24 7.69
C SER A 68 -0.21 22.60 8.49
N ASP A 69 -0.02 23.88 8.81
CA ASP A 69 1.06 24.31 9.70
C ASP A 69 0.99 23.66 11.09
N ASP A 70 -0.23 23.33 11.56
CA ASP A 70 -0.51 22.65 12.83
C ASP A 70 -0.44 21.11 12.74
N PHE A 71 0.06 20.55 11.63
CA PHE A 71 0.17 19.11 11.36
C PHE A 71 -1.17 18.35 11.22
N ASP A 72 -2.27 19.05 11.00
CA ASP A 72 -3.51 18.42 10.58
C ASP A 72 -3.37 17.84 9.17
N MET A 73 -4.04 16.73 8.91
CA MET A 73 -4.06 16.10 7.59
C MET A 73 -5.03 16.86 6.67
N ILE A 74 -4.51 17.41 5.57
CA ILE A 74 -5.32 18.07 4.56
C ILE A 74 -5.72 17.05 3.49
N PHE A 75 -7.01 16.97 3.20
CA PHE A 75 -7.54 16.10 2.15
C PHE A 75 -8.34 16.91 1.14
N ASP A 76 -8.05 16.69 -0.14
CA ASP A 76 -8.93 17.09 -1.22
C ASP A 76 -10.09 16.10 -1.31
N THR A 77 -11.32 16.61 -1.29
CA THR A 77 -12.55 15.82 -1.40
C THR A 77 -13.46 16.41 -2.50
N PRO A 78 -14.47 15.67 -2.97
CA PRO A 78 -15.45 16.20 -3.93
C PRO A 78 -16.19 17.45 -3.45
N GLU A 79 -16.35 17.61 -2.14
CA GLU A 79 -17.03 18.73 -1.49
C GLU A 79 -16.10 19.91 -1.17
N GLY A 80 -14.78 19.74 -1.43
CA GLY A 80 -13.74 20.72 -1.15
C GLY A 80 -12.68 20.20 -0.17
N PRO A 81 -11.61 20.98 0.08
CA PRO A 81 -10.57 20.58 1.02
C PRO A 81 -11.11 20.50 2.46
N ILE A 82 -10.70 19.47 3.19
CA ILE A 82 -10.98 19.31 4.63
C ILE A 82 -9.68 19.16 5.43
N SER A 83 -9.72 19.55 6.70
CA SER A 83 -8.65 19.35 7.67
C SER A 83 -9.08 18.31 8.70
N VAL A 84 -8.20 17.33 8.99
CA VAL A 84 -8.48 16.25 9.94
C VAL A 84 -7.36 16.17 10.97
N GLN A 85 -7.72 16.33 12.24
CA GLN A 85 -6.81 16.15 13.37
C GLN A 85 -6.74 14.67 13.76
N SER A 86 -5.57 14.24 14.23
CA SER A 86 -5.39 12.88 14.77
C SER A 86 -4.19 12.83 15.70
N ASP A 87 -4.26 11.96 16.72
CA ASP A 87 -3.15 11.73 17.65
C ASP A 87 -2.00 10.94 16.98
N THR A 88 -2.29 10.20 15.92
CA THR A 88 -1.32 9.35 15.22
C THR A 88 -1.68 9.21 13.74
N GLN A 89 -0.68 9.36 12.89
CA GLN A 89 -0.81 9.30 11.44
C GLN A 89 0.06 8.17 10.88
N ILE A 90 -0.55 7.25 10.12
CA ILE A 90 0.13 6.13 9.48
C ILE A 90 0.01 6.28 7.97
N PHE A 91 1.15 6.39 7.28
CA PHE A 91 1.22 6.57 5.84
C PHE A 91 1.44 5.24 5.11
N ALA A 92 0.41 4.79 4.37
CA ALA A 92 0.44 3.60 3.53
C ALA A 92 0.22 3.95 2.04
N LEU A 93 0.94 4.96 1.56
CA LEU A 93 0.70 5.65 0.28
C LEU A 93 1.20 4.91 -0.97
N GLY A 94 1.93 3.80 -0.80
CA GLY A 94 2.50 3.03 -1.91
C GLY A 94 3.70 3.70 -2.58
N GLY A 95 3.96 3.33 -3.85
CA GLY A 95 5.11 3.79 -4.63
C GLY A 95 4.71 4.50 -5.93
N GLY A 96 5.68 4.68 -6.84
CA GLY A 96 5.46 5.34 -8.13
C GLY A 96 4.99 4.44 -9.29
N SER A 97 4.78 3.13 -9.05
CA SER A 97 4.33 2.20 -10.08
C SER A 97 2.83 2.28 -10.31
N TRP A 98 2.38 1.92 -11.53
CA TRP A 98 0.96 1.80 -11.88
C TRP A 98 0.08 3.00 -11.49
N LYS A 99 0.54 4.23 -11.78
CA LYS A 99 -0.12 5.49 -11.38
C LYS A 99 -1.62 5.57 -11.62
N ARG A 100 -2.12 4.95 -12.70
CA ARG A 100 -3.56 4.94 -13.00
C ARG A 100 -4.43 4.26 -11.92
N LEU A 101 -3.83 3.40 -11.08
CA LEU A 101 -4.54 2.66 -10.04
C LEU A 101 -4.58 3.39 -8.69
N GLY A 102 -3.93 4.55 -8.58
CA GLY A 102 -4.04 5.44 -7.42
C GLY A 102 -2.70 5.89 -6.84
N SER A 103 -1.71 5.00 -6.74
CA SER A 103 -0.38 5.35 -6.20
C SER A 103 0.43 6.11 -7.25
N ASP A 104 0.69 7.40 -7.03
CA ASP A 104 1.31 8.28 -8.03
C ASP A 104 2.80 8.60 -7.77
N GLY A 105 3.31 8.21 -6.60
CA GLY A 105 4.68 8.44 -6.15
C GLY A 105 5.01 9.90 -5.85
N SER A 106 4.00 10.77 -5.62
CA SER A 106 4.18 12.20 -5.35
C SER A 106 4.56 12.51 -3.90
N TRP A 107 4.18 11.65 -2.95
CA TRP A 107 4.35 11.90 -1.52
C TRP A 107 5.78 12.21 -1.01
N PRO A 108 6.88 11.75 -1.64
CA PRO A 108 8.22 12.08 -1.14
C PRO A 108 8.52 13.58 -1.12
N SER A 109 8.00 14.38 -2.07
CA SER A 109 8.22 15.84 -2.06
C SER A 109 7.52 16.51 -0.88
N VAL A 110 6.29 16.09 -0.57
CA VAL A 110 5.52 16.60 0.57
C VAL A 110 6.22 16.29 1.90
N PHE A 111 6.87 15.12 1.99
CA PHE A 111 7.68 14.75 3.14
C PHE A 111 8.95 15.61 3.24
N ALA A 112 9.64 15.83 2.11
CA ALA A 112 10.85 16.64 2.07
C ALA A 112 10.60 18.12 2.47
N GLU A 113 9.45 18.69 2.10
CA GLU A 113 9.01 20.02 2.54
C GLU A 113 8.89 20.13 4.06
N ARG A 114 8.61 19.02 4.75
CA ARG A 114 8.59 18.91 6.22
C ARG A 114 9.92 18.45 6.81
N GLY A 115 10.99 18.44 6.02
CA GLY A 115 12.33 18.03 6.46
C GLY A 115 12.48 16.51 6.67
N ILE A 116 11.51 15.71 6.21
CA ILE A 116 11.58 14.25 6.31
C ILE A 116 12.34 13.72 5.10
N HIS A 117 13.48 13.09 5.35
CA HIS A 117 14.32 12.53 4.30
C HIS A 117 13.68 11.27 3.69
N THR A 118 13.65 11.21 2.36
CA THR A 118 13.17 10.06 1.58
C THR A 118 14.16 9.73 0.47
N GLU A 119 14.32 8.45 0.16
CA GLU A 119 15.08 8.02 -1.01
C GLU A 119 14.25 8.17 -2.30
N PRO A 120 14.84 8.68 -3.41
CA PRO A 120 14.12 8.80 -4.68
C PRO A 120 13.65 7.44 -5.21
N PHE A 121 12.42 7.40 -5.73
CA PHE A 121 11.90 6.19 -6.37
C PHE A 121 12.73 5.79 -7.58
N ARG A 122 12.99 4.48 -7.69
CA ARG A 122 13.62 3.84 -8.86
C ARG A 122 12.78 2.66 -9.32
N PRO A 123 12.74 2.37 -10.64
CA PRO A 123 12.03 1.20 -11.13
C PRO A 123 12.68 -0.09 -10.61
N SER A 124 11.84 -1.07 -10.29
CA SER A 124 12.23 -2.41 -9.88
C SER A 124 11.17 -3.40 -10.37
N ASN A 125 11.55 -4.66 -10.61
CA ASN A 125 10.70 -5.69 -11.23
C ASN A 125 10.07 -5.24 -12.57
N CYS A 126 10.83 -4.52 -13.40
CA CYS A 126 10.42 -4.07 -14.73
C CYS A 126 11.24 -4.76 -15.82
N GLY A 127 10.75 -4.71 -17.07
CA GLY A 127 11.56 -5.09 -18.23
C GLY A 127 12.69 -4.09 -18.50
N PHE A 128 13.65 -4.49 -19.33
CA PHE A 128 14.74 -3.64 -19.78
C PHE A 128 14.62 -3.40 -21.28
N ILE A 129 14.93 -2.17 -21.72
CA ILE A 129 15.12 -1.87 -23.14
C ILE A 129 16.63 -1.96 -23.39
N VAL A 130 17.02 -2.85 -24.29
CA VAL A 130 18.41 -3.09 -24.67
C VAL A 130 18.52 -2.97 -26.17
N ASP A 131 19.52 -2.23 -26.64
CA ASP A 131 19.92 -2.27 -28.04
C ASP A 131 20.78 -3.51 -28.28
N TRP A 132 20.14 -4.59 -28.70
CA TRP A 132 20.80 -5.87 -28.91
C TRP A 132 21.82 -5.74 -30.05
N SER A 133 23.00 -6.33 -29.86
CA SER A 133 24.02 -6.39 -30.91
C SER A 133 23.53 -7.20 -32.11
N ASP A 134 24.12 -6.98 -33.29
CA ASP A 134 23.75 -7.69 -34.52
C ASP A 134 23.94 -9.22 -34.43
N ARG A 135 24.69 -9.71 -33.42
CA ARG A 135 24.87 -11.15 -33.18
C ARG A 135 23.67 -11.80 -32.46
N VAL A 136 22.78 -11.00 -31.88
CA VAL A 136 21.61 -11.43 -31.09
C VAL A 136 20.30 -10.90 -31.69
N ARG A 137 20.35 -10.12 -32.78
CA ARG A 137 19.18 -9.68 -33.55
C ARG A 137 18.67 -10.77 -34.48
#